data_AF-A0AAF1C247-F1
#
_entry.id   AF-A0AAF1C247-F1
#
_cell.length_a   1.000
_cell.length_b   1.000
_cell.length_c   1.000
_cell.angle_alpha   90.00
_cell.angle_beta   90.00
_cell.angle_gamma   90.00
#
_symmetry.space_group_name_H-M   'P 1'
#
loop_
_entity.id
_entity.type
_entity.pdbx_description
1 polymer ?
#
loop_
_entity_poly.entity_id
_entity_poly.type
_entity_poly.pdbx_seq_one_letter_code
_entity_poly.pdbx_strand_id
1 'polypeptide(L)'
;MTAAAGRRPLRLLVLALLALVLTVLTVAGATLTAGPASAATPVQRAQSVAVTAVLPAQPGDPLAPGDPAAPGDPIAPVDPVAPAPGVVTVDLDGTSTTPSSSIVVLLGITLLSVAPSLLLMMTSFTKIFVVLALTRNALGLTGVPPNQVLAGLALFLSLFIMAPIISQVNELGVQPYVNGGLDFSAAVEAGSAPLREFMLGQTREEDIALMTRAADQPNPTDAASVPMLTLIPSFMLSELRAAFIIGFVIFIPFLVIDLVVSSALMSMGMMMLPPVMISLPFKILLFVLIDGWGMIITALVGSYG
;
A
#
# COMPACT_ATOMS: atom_id res chain seq x y z
N MET A 1 -36.11 13.97 -23.45
CA MET A 1 -35.26 14.13 -22.25
C MET A 1 -35.09 12.76 -21.61
N THR A 2 -33.88 12.18 -21.59
CA THR A 2 -33.33 11.23 -20.58
C THR A 2 -32.06 10.53 -21.09
N ALA A 3 -31.00 11.30 -21.37
CA ALA A 3 -29.67 10.79 -21.75
C ALA A 3 -28.65 10.95 -20.60
N ALA A 4 -28.99 10.54 -19.38
CA ALA A 4 -28.18 10.80 -18.18
C ALA A 4 -27.89 9.59 -17.27
N ALA A 5 -28.38 8.38 -17.58
CA ALA A 5 -28.29 7.23 -16.66
C ALA A 5 -27.02 6.36 -16.84
N GLY A 6 -26.40 6.32 -18.04
CA GLY A 6 -25.30 5.38 -18.36
C GLY A 6 -23.89 5.78 -17.91
N ARG A 7 -23.68 6.96 -17.31
CA ARG A 7 -22.35 7.44 -16.88
C ARG A 7 -22.05 7.20 -15.39
N ARG A 8 -23.01 6.64 -14.64
CA ARG A 8 -22.88 6.39 -13.20
C ARG A 8 -21.94 5.22 -12.84
N PRO A 9 -21.93 4.06 -13.54
CA PRO A 9 -21.08 2.94 -13.13
C PRO A 9 -19.59 3.19 -13.44
N LEU A 10 -19.28 3.85 -14.56
CA LEU A 10 -17.90 4.25 -14.88
C LEU A 10 -17.35 5.26 -13.87
N ARG A 11 -18.19 6.22 -13.44
CA ARG A 11 -17.83 7.15 -12.36
C ARG A 11 -17.60 6.42 -11.04
N LEU A 12 -18.41 5.41 -10.72
CA LEU A 12 -18.23 4.62 -9.49
C LEU A 12 -16.96 3.77 -9.51
N LEU A 13 -16.58 3.20 -10.66
CA LEU A 13 -15.37 2.39 -10.79
C LEU A 13 -14.12 3.27 -10.76
N VAL A 14 -14.14 4.43 -11.45
CA VAL A 14 -13.07 5.43 -11.37
C VAL A 14 -12.97 6.02 -9.96
N LEU A 15 -14.10 6.25 -9.28
CA LEU A 15 -14.12 6.69 -7.88
C LEU A 15 -13.65 5.60 -6.92
N ALA A 16 -13.91 4.32 -7.20
CA ALA A 16 -13.42 3.21 -6.40
C ALA A 16 -11.92 3.00 -6.59
N LEU A 17 -11.39 3.14 -7.82
CA LEU A 17 -9.95 3.15 -8.10
C LEU A 17 -9.27 4.37 -7.47
N LEU A 18 -9.87 5.57 -7.57
CA LEU A 18 -9.37 6.76 -6.89
C LEU A 18 -9.45 6.62 -5.36
N ALA A 19 -10.50 6.01 -4.83
CA ALA A 19 -10.64 5.74 -3.39
C ALA A 19 -9.60 4.71 -2.94
N LEU A 20 -9.34 3.67 -3.72
CA LEU A 20 -8.30 2.68 -3.44
C LEU A 20 -6.91 3.35 -3.45
N VAL A 21 -6.61 4.14 -4.47
CA VAL A 21 -5.35 4.90 -4.57
C VAL A 21 -5.22 5.90 -3.41
N LEU A 22 -6.30 6.60 -3.05
CA LEU A 22 -6.32 7.53 -1.92
C LEU A 22 -6.16 6.81 -0.57
N THR A 23 -6.76 5.62 -0.42
CA THR A 23 -6.63 4.81 0.79
C THR A 23 -5.23 4.24 0.95
N VAL A 24 -4.60 3.82 -0.17
CA VAL A 24 -3.18 3.43 -0.18
C VAL A 24 -2.28 4.62 0.18
N LEU A 25 -2.62 5.83 -0.29
CA LEU A 25 -1.85 7.05 0.01
C LEU A 25 -2.01 7.49 1.48
N THR A 26 -3.19 7.35 2.08
CA THR A 26 -3.44 7.73 3.49
C THR A 26 -2.87 6.71 4.48
N VAL A 27 -2.95 5.42 4.18
CA VAL A 27 -2.31 4.37 5.01
C VAL A 27 -0.79 4.49 4.95
N ALA A 28 -0.22 4.82 3.78
CA ALA A 28 1.20 5.14 3.68
C ALA A 28 1.56 6.43 4.46
N GLY A 29 0.69 7.45 4.45
CA GLY A 29 0.86 8.68 5.24
C GLY A 29 0.81 8.47 6.76
N ALA A 30 0.00 7.54 7.26
CA ALA A 30 -0.13 7.25 8.68
C ALA A 30 1.13 6.60 9.29
N THR A 31 1.98 5.97 8.47
CA THR A 31 3.28 5.42 8.93
C THR A 31 4.37 6.49 9.12
N LEU A 32 4.09 7.77 8.83
CA LEU A 32 5.04 8.89 8.92
C LEU A 32 4.92 9.72 10.22
N THR A 33 4.01 9.39 11.14
CA THR A 33 3.90 10.09 12.44
C THR A 33 4.40 9.28 13.64
N ALA A 34 4.70 8.00 13.45
CA ALA A 34 5.32 7.17 14.49
C ALA A 34 6.85 7.28 14.41
N GLY A 35 7.42 8.25 15.13
CA GLY A 35 8.85 8.24 15.47
C GLY A 35 9.22 6.98 16.28
N PRO A 36 10.51 6.62 16.38
CA PRO A 36 10.93 5.38 17.04
C PRO A 36 10.63 5.48 18.55
N ALA A 37 9.64 4.75 19.03
CA ALA A 37 9.33 4.66 20.45
C ALA A 37 10.40 3.80 21.15
N SER A 38 11.35 4.51 21.74
CA SER A 38 12.36 3.99 22.66
C SER A 38 11.70 3.42 23.93
N ALA A 39 12.21 2.29 24.39
CA ALA A 39 11.79 1.65 25.64
C ALA A 39 12.24 2.48 26.87
N ALA A 40 11.30 2.90 27.72
CA ALA A 40 11.57 3.24 29.14
C ALA A 40 10.26 3.34 29.98
N THR A 41 10.38 2.87 31.21
CA THR A 41 9.43 2.55 32.31
C THR A 41 8.58 3.71 32.87
N PRO A 42 7.41 3.48 33.51
CA PRO A 42 6.64 4.53 34.16
C PRO A 42 6.87 4.62 35.68
N VAL A 43 7.09 5.83 36.21
CA VAL A 43 6.73 6.24 37.59
C VAL A 43 6.47 7.75 37.58
N GLN A 44 5.24 8.21 37.87
CA GLN A 44 5.01 9.61 38.24
C GLN A 44 4.00 9.71 39.39
N ARG A 45 4.47 10.38 40.45
CA ARG A 45 3.83 10.72 41.72
C ARG A 45 2.79 11.84 41.56
N ALA A 46 1.82 11.83 42.46
CA ALA A 46 0.79 12.84 42.68
C ALA A 46 1.30 14.27 42.92
N GLN A 47 0.45 15.27 42.63
CA GLN A 47 0.40 16.57 43.31
C GLN A 47 -0.99 17.22 43.19
N SER A 48 -1.42 17.82 44.31
CA SER A 48 -2.72 18.42 44.63
C SER A 48 -2.62 19.93 44.81
N VAL A 49 -3.65 20.73 44.48
CA VAL A 49 -3.93 22.05 45.11
C VAL A 49 -5.45 22.36 45.05
N ALA A 50 -5.98 22.93 46.15
CA ALA A 50 -7.39 23.32 46.40
C ALA A 50 -7.58 24.86 46.50
N VAL A 51 -8.79 25.32 46.93
CA VAL A 51 -9.25 26.66 47.46
C VAL A 51 -10.28 27.37 46.54
N THR A 52 -11.42 27.99 46.93
CA THR A 52 -12.21 28.23 48.17
C THR A 52 -13.60 28.85 47.82
N ALA A 53 -14.57 28.78 48.74
CA ALA A 53 -15.98 29.21 48.68
C ALA A 53 -16.29 30.68 49.11
N VAL A 54 -17.47 31.21 48.75
CA VAL A 54 -18.17 32.36 49.43
C VAL A 54 -19.71 32.28 49.25
N LEU A 55 -20.48 32.49 50.35
CA LEU A 55 -21.91 32.90 50.49
C LEU A 55 -21.92 34.31 51.20
N PRO A 56 -23.01 35.11 51.44
CA PRO A 56 -24.46 34.79 51.55
C PRO A 56 -25.48 35.91 51.12
N ALA A 57 -26.81 35.71 51.30
CA ALA A 57 -27.80 36.60 52.02
C ALA A 57 -29.31 36.41 51.63
N GLN A 58 -30.20 36.34 52.65
CA GLN A 58 -31.70 36.42 52.69
C GLN A 58 -32.15 37.82 53.25
N PRO A 59 -33.45 38.26 53.44
CA PRO A 59 -34.77 37.56 53.55
C PRO A 59 -36.06 38.29 52.99
N GLY A 60 -37.26 37.66 53.09
CA GLY A 60 -38.59 38.32 52.97
C GLY A 60 -39.83 37.39 52.84
N ASP A 61 -40.79 37.49 53.78
CA ASP A 61 -42.08 36.76 53.98
C ASP A 61 -43.27 37.22 53.07
N PRO A 62 -44.55 36.79 53.22
CA PRO A 62 -45.16 35.43 53.20
C PRO A 62 -46.40 35.34 52.27
N LEU A 63 -46.82 34.15 51.81
CA LEU A 63 -48.18 33.92 51.25
C LEU A 63 -48.80 32.61 51.77
N ALA A 64 -50.13 32.66 51.91
CA ALA A 64 -51.06 31.88 52.72
C ALA A 64 -51.09 30.34 52.52
N PRO A 65 -51.63 29.58 53.50
CA PRO A 65 -51.54 28.12 53.56
C PRO A 65 -52.63 27.42 52.73
N GLY A 66 -52.20 26.48 51.89
CA GLY A 66 -53.01 25.40 51.31
C GLY A 66 -52.26 24.07 51.48
N ASP A 67 -52.98 23.02 51.82
CA ASP A 67 -52.52 21.71 52.31
C ASP A 67 -51.46 20.97 51.44
N PRO A 68 -50.71 20.02 52.04
CA PRO A 68 -49.34 19.69 51.64
C PRO A 68 -49.28 18.67 50.49
N ALA A 69 -48.53 19.01 49.44
CA ALA A 69 -47.92 18.00 48.59
C ALA A 69 -46.56 17.65 49.18
N ALA A 70 -46.35 16.38 49.54
CA ALA A 70 -45.08 15.88 50.04
C ALA A 70 -43.95 16.26 49.06
N PRO A 71 -42.86 16.92 49.52
CA PRO A 71 -41.69 17.17 48.68
C PRO A 71 -41.09 15.81 48.29
N GLY A 72 -40.98 15.56 46.99
CA GLY A 72 -40.25 14.39 46.48
C GLY A 72 -38.79 14.44 46.91
N ASP A 73 -38.21 13.27 47.15
CA ASP A 73 -36.83 13.12 47.58
C ASP A 73 -35.84 13.79 46.60
N PRO A 74 -34.72 14.35 47.08
CA PRO A 74 -33.70 14.96 46.23
C PRO A 74 -33.14 13.97 45.21
N ILE A 75 -33.11 14.35 43.93
CA ILE A 75 -32.47 13.59 42.87
C ILE A 75 -30.95 13.63 43.09
N ALA A 76 -30.33 12.47 43.32
CA ALA A 76 -28.88 12.35 43.49
C ALA A 76 -28.13 12.78 42.21
N PRO A 77 -26.89 13.31 42.33
CA PRO A 77 -26.06 13.66 41.17
C PRO A 77 -25.85 12.44 40.27
N VAL A 78 -26.11 12.60 38.97
CA VAL A 78 -25.79 11.60 37.95
C VAL A 78 -24.32 11.71 37.57
N ASP A 79 -23.57 10.63 37.77
CA ASP A 79 -22.17 10.54 37.34
C ASP A 79 -22.05 10.66 35.80
N PRO A 80 -20.96 11.25 35.26
CA PRO A 80 -20.76 11.32 33.81
C PRO A 80 -20.58 9.91 33.22
N VAL A 81 -21.45 9.53 32.28
CA VAL A 81 -21.29 8.31 31.48
C VAL A 81 -20.07 8.48 30.57
N ALA A 82 -19.01 7.71 30.83
CA ALA A 82 -17.89 7.56 29.91
C ALA A 82 -18.40 6.97 28.58
N PRO A 83 -17.92 7.44 27.41
CA PRO A 83 -18.31 6.83 26.15
C PRO A 83 -17.89 5.37 26.16
N ALA A 84 -18.85 4.48 25.98
CA ALA A 84 -18.59 3.05 25.93
C ALA A 84 -17.54 2.80 24.82
N PRO A 85 -16.45 2.06 25.09
CA PRO A 85 -15.63 1.55 24.01
C PRO A 85 -16.56 0.72 23.12
N GLY A 86 -16.53 0.96 21.81
CA GLY A 86 -17.22 0.12 20.83
C GLY A 86 -16.62 -1.28 20.87
N VAL A 87 -17.10 -2.11 21.80
CA VAL A 87 -16.75 -3.52 21.87
C VAL A 87 -17.55 -4.21 20.80
N VAL A 88 -16.86 -4.69 19.76
CA VAL A 88 -17.42 -5.66 18.82
C VAL A 88 -17.55 -6.97 19.59
N THR A 89 -18.71 -7.20 20.21
CA THR A 89 -19.04 -8.47 20.84
C THR A 89 -19.33 -9.50 19.76
N VAL A 90 -18.39 -10.40 19.53
CA VAL A 90 -18.58 -11.56 18.65
C VAL A 90 -19.34 -12.62 19.44
N ASP A 91 -20.65 -12.69 19.19
CA ASP A 91 -21.49 -13.77 19.70
C ASP A 91 -21.24 -15.04 18.87
N LEU A 92 -20.85 -16.12 19.54
CA LEU A 92 -20.55 -17.43 18.96
C LEU A 92 -21.61 -18.45 19.38
N ASP A 93 -22.89 -18.08 19.47
CA ASP A 93 -23.95 -19.05 19.68
C ASP A 93 -24.61 -19.48 18.35
N GLY A 94 -24.53 -20.78 18.06
CA GLY A 94 -25.43 -21.46 17.13
C GLY A 94 -24.74 -22.40 16.15
N THR A 95 -24.92 -23.70 16.38
CA THR A 95 -24.77 -24.79 15.41
C THR A 95 -25.61 -24.54 14.16
N SER A 96 -25.08 -23.73 13.23
CA SER A 96 -25.53 -23.66 11.85
C SER A 96 -24.33 -23.98 10.98
N THR A 97 -24.52 -24.82 9.97
CA THR A 97 -23.53 -25.22 8.97
C THR A 97 -23.14 -24.06 8.02
N THR A 98 -23.38 -22.82 8.44
CA THR A 98 -23.09 -21.59 7.71
C THR A 98 -22.16 -20.76 8.60
N PRO A 99 -21.01 -20.29 8.10
CA PRO A 99 -20.14 -19.40 8.86
C PRO A 99 -20.93 -18.20 9.42
N SER A 100 -20.71 -17.85 10.69
CA SER A 100 -21.32 -16.65 11.29
C SER A 100 -21.01 -15.44 10.41
N SER A 101 -22.02 -14.65 10.07
CA SER A 101 -21.90 -13.47 9.19
C SER A 101 -20.79 -12.52 9.67
N SER A 102 -20.63 -12.39 10.99
CA SER A 102 -19.56 -11.62 11.62
C SER A 102 -18.15 -12.14 11.27
N ILE A 103 -17.97 -13.46 11.20
CA ILE A 103 -16.69 -14.09 10.83
C ILE A 103 -16.40 -13.86 9.34
N VAL A 104 -17.41 -13.94 8.47
CA VAL A 104 -17.25 -13.68 7.03
C VAL A 104 -16.87 -12.22 6.77
N VAL A 105 -17.51 -11.27 7.47
CA VAL A 105 -17.18 -9.85 7.39
C VAL A 105 -15.77 -9.59 7.90
N LEU A 106 -15.39 -10.19 9.05
CA LEU A 106 -14.03 -10.08 9.60
C LEU A 106 -12.98 -10.60 8.59
N LEU A 107 -13.21 -11.77 8.01
CA LEU A 107 -12.32 -12.33 6.99
C LEU A 107 -12.26 -11.45 5.75
N GLY A 108 -13.40 -10.89 5.33
CA GLY A 108 -13.50 -9.95 4.22
C GLY A 108 -12.65 -8.69 4.42
N ILE A 109 -12.70 -8.06 5.60
CA ILE A 109 -11.87 -6.88 5.89
C ILE A 109 -10.38 -7.23 5.98
N THR A 110 -10.05 -8.43 6.48
CA THR A 110 -8.66 -8.91 6.51
C THR A 110 -8.12 -9.07 5.08
N LEU A 111 -8.85 -9.74 4.19
CA LEU A 111 -8.46 -9.88 2.78
C LEU A 111 -8.37 -8.52 2.08
N LEU A 112 -9.31 -7.61 2.35
CA LEU A 112 -9.32 -6.28 1.76
C LEU A 112 -8.09 -5.44 2.13
N SER A 113 -7.50 -5.66 3.32
CA SER A 113 -6.30 -4.93 3.74
C SER A 113 -5.04 -5.38 2.98
N VAL A 114 -4.97 -6.65 2.59
CA VAL A 114 -3.81 -7.23 1.86
C VAL A 114 -3.96 -7.09 0.35
N ALA A 115 -5.19 -7.06 -0.17
CA ALA A 115 -5.50 -7.01 -1.59
C ALA A 115 -4.73 -5.95 -2.39
N PRO A 116 -4.57 -4.68 -1.95
CA PRO A 116 -3.86 -3.66 -2.73
C PRO A 116 -2.40 -4.06 -2.99
N SER A 117 -1.74 -4.63 -1.99
CA SER A 117 -0.34 -5.06 -2.12
C SER A 117 -0.19 -6.25 -3.08
N LEU A 118 -1.11 -7.22 -3.01
CA LEU A 118 -1.14 -8.38 -3.91
C LEU A 118 -1.36 -7.95 -5.35
N LEU A 119 -2.30 -7.03 -5.58
CA LEU A 119 -2.56 -6.51 -6.92
C LEU A 119 -1.32 -5.83 -7.51
N LEU A 120 -0.58 -5.04 -6.73
CA LEU A 120 0.67 -4.44 -7.21
C LEU A 120 1.71 -5.51 -7.55
N MET A 121 1.84 -6.56 -6.73
CA MET A 121 2.80 -7.64 -6.97
C MET A 121 2.48 -8.50 -8.19
N MET A 122 1.22 -8.53 -8.62
CA MET A 122 0.77 -9.24 -9.84
C MET A 122 0.87 -8.38 -11.11
N THR A 123 1.47 -7.19 -11.02
CA THR A 123 1.61 -6.24 -12.14
C THR A 123 3.07 -5.89 -12.39
N SER A 124 3.31 -5.01 -13.36
CA SER A 124 4.63 -4.46 -13.66
C SER A 124 5.25 -3.58 -12.56
N PHE A 125 4.54 -3.29 -11.48
CA PHE A 125 4.98 -2.37 -10.43
C PHE A 125 6.32 -2.78 -9.80
N THR A 126 6.50 -4.08 -9.50
CA THR A 126 7.67 -4.59 -8.75
C THR A 126 8.99 -4.30 -9.46
N LYS A 127 9.13 -4.66 -10.74
CA LYS A 127 10.37 -4.44 -11.50
C LYS A 127 10.65 -2.96 -11.69
N ILE A 128 9.63 -2.16 -11.99
CA ILE A 128 9.77 -0.71 -12.17
C ILE A 128 10.27 -0.06 -10.87
N PHE A 129 9.61 -0.33 -9.75
CA PHE A 129 9.96 0.27 -8.47
C PHE A 129 11.40 -0.08 -8.05
N VAL A 130 11.80 -1.35 -8.21
CA VAL A 130 13.15 -1.80 -7.85
C VAL A 130 14.20 -1.18 -8.76
N VAL A 131 13.99 -1.13 -10.08
CA VAL A 131 14.94 -0.47 -11.00
C VAL A 131 15.11 1.01 -10.65
N LEU A 132 14.01 1.74 -10.42
CA LEU A 132 14.07 3.15 -10.03
C LEU A 132 14.82 3.35 -8.70
N ALA A 133 14.58 2.48 -7.72
CA ALA A 133 15.29 2.51 -6.44
C ALA A 133 16.78 2.22 -6.59
N LEU A 134 17.15 1.23 -7.43
CA LEU A 134 18.53 0.91 -7.74
C LEU A 134 19.22 2.06 -8.46
N THR A 135 18.57 2.71 -9.43
CA THR A 135 19.12 3.91 -10.10
C THR A 135 19.45 5.01 -9.11
N ARG A 136 18.55 5.32 -8.17
CA ARG A 136 18.81 6.33 -7.13
C ARG A 136 20.06 5.99 -6.31
N ASN A 137 20.20 4.72 -5.95
CA ASN A 137 21.37 4.24 -5.19
C ASN A 137 22.65 4.29 -6.04
N ALA A 138 22.57 3.97 -7.34
CA ALA A 138 23.71 4.02 -8.27
C ALA A 138 24.30 5.43 -8.40
N LEU A 139 23.41 6.43 -8.44
CA LEU A 139 23.78 7.85 -8.47
C LEU A 139 24.41 8.34 -7.14
N GLY A 140 24.30 7.55 -6.06
CA GLY A 140 24.79 7.93 -4.73
C GLY A 140 23.92 8.98 -4.04
N LEU A 141 22.66 9.14 -4.45
CA LEU A 141 21.78 10.17 -3.90
C LEU A 141 21.21 9.74 -2.55
N THR A 142 21.37 10.57 -1.53
CA THR A 142 20.78 10.36 -0.21
C THR A 142 19.42 11.05 -0.12
N GLY A 143 18.33 10.27 -0.10
CA GLY A 143 16.98 10.76 0.20
C GLY A 143 16.25 11.46 -0.95
N VAL A 144 16.92 11.77 -2.07
CA VAL A 144 16.31 12.38 -3.26
C VAL A 144 16.51 11.48 -4.48
N PRO A 145 15.47 11.13 -5.27
CA PRO A 145 14.05 11.32 -4.98
C PRO A 145 13.58 10.46 -3.79
N PRO A 146 12.57 10.91 -3.02
CA PRO A 146 12.05 10.16 -1.89
C PRO A 146 11.33 8.89 -2.36
N ASN A 147 11.28 7.85 -1.51
CA ASN A 147 10.64 6.55 -1.84
C ASN A 147 9.20 6.71 -2.35
N GLN A 148 8.45 7.69 -1.82
CA GLN A 148 7.07 7.97 -2.24
C GLN A 148 6.98 8.47 -3.68
N VAL A 149 7.93 9.30 -4.13
CA VAL A 149 7.96 9.77 -5.52
C VAL A 149 8.30 8.62 -6.46
N LEU A 150 9.25 7.75 -6.07
CA LEU A 150 9.57 6.55 -6.85
C LEU A 150 8.39 5.57 -6.91
N ALA A 151 7.68 5.39 -5.80
CA ALA A 151 6.47 4.55 -5.73
C ALA A 151 5.34 5.14 -6.59
N GLY A 152 5.11 6.45 -6.53
CA GLY A 152 4.14 7.13 -7.37
C GLY A 152 4.46 7.01 -8.86
N LEU A 153 5.72 7.21 -9.24
CA LEU A 153 6.17 7.03 -10.63
C LEU A 153 5.99 5.57 -11.09
N ALA A 154 6.38 4.61 -10.24
CA ALA A 154 6.19 3.20 -10.54
C ALA A 154 4.72 2.82 -10.70
N LEU A 155 3.83 3.37 -9.88
CA LEU A 155 2.40 3.15 -9.98
C LEU A 155 1.83 3.68 -11.31
N PHE A 156 2.14 4.92 -11.68
CA PHE A 156 1.65 5.49 -12.94
C PHE A 156 2.21 4.80 -14.17
N LEU A 157 3.50 4.43 -14.17
CA LEU A 157 4.10 3.64 -15.25
C LEU A 157 3.47 2.25 -15.33
N SER A 158 3.19 1.62 -14.18
CA SER A 158 2.53 0.33 -14.15
C SER A 158 1.11 0.41 -14.69
N LEU A 159 0.33 1.45 -14.36
CA LEU A 159 -1.00 1.66 -14.93
C LEU A 159 -0.93 1.88 -16.44
N PHE A 160 0.09 2.58 -16.93
CA PHE A 160 0.31 2.80 -18.35
C PHE A 160 0.61 1.49 -19.09
N ILE A 161 1.52 0.66 -18.57
CA ILE A 161 1.89 -0.64 -19.16
C ILE A 161 0.73 -1.64 -19.05
N MET A 162 0.01 -1.65 -17.94
CA MET A 162 -1.09 -2.59 -17.68
C MET A 162 -2.42 -2.18 -18.30
N ALA A 163 -2.52 -1.01 -18.95
CA ALA A 163 -3.76 -0.52 -19.56
C ALA A 163 -4.51 -1.57 -20.41
N PRO A 164 -3.87 -2.33 -21.35
CA PRO A 164 -4.58 -3.35 -22.12
C PRO A 164 -5.11 -4.50 -21.25
N ILE A 165 -4.35 -4.93 -20.24
CA ILE A 165 -4.76 -6.02 -19.35
C ILE A 165 -5.93 -5.58 -18.47
N ILE A 166 -5.89 -4.36 -17.94
CA ILE A 166 -7.00 -3.78 -17.15
C ILE A 166 -8.27 -3.69 -18.01
N SER A 167 -8.15 -3.33 -19.29
CA SER A 167 -9.30 -3.31 -20.21
C SER A 167 -9.92 -4.71 -20.37
N GLN A 168 -9.09 -5.73 -20.61
CA GLN A 168 -9.55 -7.10 -20.76
C GLN A 168 -10.21 -7.65 -19.48
N VAL A 169 -9.62 -7.37 -18.31
CA VAL A 169 -10.22 -7.76 -17.01
C VAL A 169 -11.61 -7.13 -16.85
N ASN A 170 -11.76 -5.86 -17.24
CA ASN A 170 -13.05 -5.19 -17.18
C ASN A 170 -14.07 -5.79 -18.17
N GLU A 171 -13.66 -6.04 -19.41
CA GLU A 171 -14.53 -6.56 -20.47
C GLU A 171 -14.98 -8.02 -20.24
N LEU A 172 -14.06 -8.88 -19.76
CA LEU A 172 -14.31 -10.31 -19.60
C LEU A 172 -14.90 -10.67 -18.23
N GLY A 173 -14.51 -9.97 -17.16
CA GLY A 173 -14.94 -10.28 -15.80
C GLY A 173 -15.94 -9.27 -15.23
N VAL A 174 -15.57 -8.00 -15.20
CA VAL A 174 -16.32 -6.98 -14.44
C VAL A 174 -17.65 -6.63 -15.09
N GLN A 175 -17.67 -6.32 -16.39
CA GLN A 175 -18.91 -5.93 -17.09
C GLN A 175 -19.95 -7.05 -17.08
N PRO A 176 -19.61 -8.32 -17.41
CA PRO A 176 -20.58 -9.41 -17.37
C PRO A 176 -21.14 -9.66 -15.96
N TYR A 177 -20.31 -9.57 -14.91
CA TYR A 177 -20.78 -9.69 -13.53
C TYR A 177 -21.77 -8.60 -13.13
N VAL A 178 -21.42 -7.33 -13.40
CA VAL A 178 -22.27 -6.17 -13.05
C VAL A 178 -23.60 -6.20 -13.84
N ASN A 179 -23.58 -6.73 -15.06
CA ASN A 179 -24.77 -6.90 -15.89
C ASN A 179 -25.59 -8.16 -15.53
N GLY A 180 -25.18 -8.94 -14.53
CA GLY A 180 -25.86 -10.16 -14.09
C GLY A 180 -25.69 -11.36 -15.03
N GLY A 181 -24.73 -11.29 -15.97
CA GLY A 181 -24.43 -12.35 -16.93
C GLY A 181 -23.46 -13.43 -16.41
N LEU A 182 -22.69 -13.13 -15.35
CA LEU A 182 -21.82 -14.08 -14.66
C LEU A 182 -22.10 -14.04 -13.16
N ASP A 183 -21.92 -15.19 -12.50
CA ASP A 183 -21.79 -15.23 -11.05
C ASP A 183 -20.40 -14.73 -10.63
N PHE A 184 -20.20 -14.54 -9.31
CA PHE A 184 -18.93 -14.02 -8.81
C PHE A 184 -17.74 -14.95 -9.11
N SER A 185 -17.94 -16.27 -9.03
CA SER A 185 -16.87 -17.24 -9.26
C SER A 185 -16.39 -17.22 -10.71
N ALA A 186 -17.32 -17.27 -11.67
CA ALA A 186 -17.01 -17.21 -13.09
C ALA A 186 -16.43 -15.85 -13.49
N ALA A 187 -16.87 -14.76 -12.86
CA ALA A 187 -16.32 -13.43 -13.07
C ALA A 187 -14.85 -13.33 -12.62
N VAL A 188 -14.50 -13.94 -11.48
CA VAL A 188 -13.11 -14.01 -11.00
C VAL A 188 -12.26 -14.87 -11.93
N GLU A 189 -12.78 -16.02 -12.37
CA GLU A 189 -12.07 -16.91 -13.28
C GLU A 189 -11.78 -16.21 -14.63
N ALA A 190 -12.82 -15.66 -15.27
CA ALA A 190 -12.70 -14.92 -16.53
C ALA A 190 -11.83 -13.66 -16.39
N GLY A 191 -11.98 -12.91 -15.29
CA GLY A 191 -11.19 -11.71 -15.01
C GLY A 191 -9.73 -12.01 -14.66
N SER A 192 -9.41 -13.20 -14.15
CA SER A 192 -8.04 -13.58 -13.82
C SER A 192 -7.23 -14.06 -15.02
N ALA A 193 -7.89 -14.49 -16.11
CA ALA A 193 -7.22 -15.06 -17.27
C ALA A 193 -6.25 -14.08 -17.97
N PRO A 194 -6.58 -12.80 -18.23
CA PRO A 194 -5.64 -11.84 -18.81
C PRO A 194 -4.43 -11.56 -17.92
N LEU A 195 -4.63 -11.51 -16.60
CA LEU A 195 -3.53 -11.33 -15.63
C LEU A 195 -2.59 -12.54 -15.63
N ARG A 196 -3.16 -13.74 -15.71
CA ARG A 196 -2.40 -14.99 -15.80
C ARG A 196 -1.57 -15.03 -17.07
N GLU A 197 -2.15 -14.68 -18.22
CA GLU A 197 -1.46 -14.62 -19.50
C GLU A 197 -0.31 -13.61 -19.48
N PHE A 198 -0.56 -12.40 -18.94
CA PHE A 198 0.48 -11.39 -18.73
C PHE A 198 1.64 -11.93 -17.90
N MET A 199 1.36 -12.54 -16.74
CA MET A 199 2.41 -13.08 -15.88
C MET A 199 3.19 -14.21 -16.55
N LEU A 200 2.51 -15.14 -17.24
CA LEU A 200 3.18 -16.22 -17.97
C LEU A 200 4.12 -15.67 -19.04
N GLY A 201 3.73 -14.63 -19.77
CA GLY A 201 4.58 -13.99 -20.78
C GLY A 201 5.83 -13.32 -20.22
N GLN A 202 5.84 -12.98 -18.94
CA GLN A 202 6.97 -12.30 -18.26
C GLN A 202 7.78 -13.21 -17.33
N THR A 203 7.26 -14.41 -17.03
CA THR A 203 7.90 -15.35 -16.10
C THR A 203 8.85 -16.28 -16.84
N ARG A 204 10.07 -16.47 -16.32
CA ARG A 204 11.03 -17.41 -16.91
C ARG A 204 10.62 -18.85 -16.57
N GLU A 205 10.75 -19.76 -17.53
CA GLU A 205 10.46 -21.19 -17.33
C GLU A 205 11.27 -21.80 -16.18
N GLU A 206 12.52 -21.37 -16.02
CA GLU A 206 13.40 -21.79 -14.92
C GLU A 206 12.86 -21.38 -13.53
N ASP A 207 12.18 -20.24 -13.42
CA ASP A 207 11.60 -19.76 -12.17
C ASP A 207 10.29 -20.50 -11.84
N ILE A 208 9.49 -20.82 -12.86
CA ILE A 208 8.33 -21.70 -12.72
C ILE A 208 8.76 -23.09 -12.26
N ALA A 209 9.80 -23.66 -12.89
CA ALA A 209 10.34 -24.95 -12.52
C ALA A 209 10.99 -24.94 -11.13
N LEU A 210 11.60 -23.82 -10.71
CA LEU A 210 12.12 -23.65 -9.36
C LEU A 210 10.99 -23.70 -8.33
N MET A 211 9.94 -22.90 -8.51
CA MET A 211 8.81 -22.86 -7.57
C MET A 211 8.00 -24.15 -7.57
N THR A 212 7.85 -24.81 -8.71
CA THR A 212 7.14 -26.08 -8.81
C THR A 212 7.88 -27.19 -8.04
N ARG A 213 9.21 -27.29 -8.23
CA ARG A 213 10.04 -28.24 -7.48
C ARG A 213 10.10 -27.91 -5.99
N ALA A 214 10.10 -26.63 -5.62
CA ALA A 214 10.04 -26.22 -4.22
C ALA A 214 8.70 -26.60 -3.54
N ALA A 215 7.66 -26.85 -4.32
CA ALA A 215 6.36 -27.33 -3.86
C ALA A 215 6.21 -28.87 -3.97
N ASP A 216 7.30 -29.61 -4.21
CA ASP A 216 7.32 -31.06 -4.42
C ASP A 216 6.35 -31.56 -5.52
N GLN A 217 6.10 -30.71 -6.52
CA GLN A 217 5.23 -31.01 -7.65
C GLN A 217 6.05 -31.34 -8.91
N PRO A 218 5.51 -32.18 -9.82
CA PRO A 218 6.14 -32.41 -11.12
C PRO A 218 6.10 -31.13 -11.95
N ASN A 219 7.15 -30.90 -12.74
CA ASN A 219 7.19 -29.74 -13.62
C ASN A 219 5.99 -29.77 -14.59
N PRO A 220 5.31 -28.63 -14.79
CA PRO A 220 4.15 -28.54 -15.67
C PRO A 220 4.58 -28.80 -17.11
N THR A 221 3.76 -29.55 -17.85
CA THR A 221 4.03 -29.89 -19.26
C THR A 221 3.81 -28.69 -20.18
N ASP A 222 2.87 -27.82 -19.82
CA ASP A 222 2.51 -26.61 -20.55
C ASP A 222 2.34 -25.40 -19.62
N ALA A 223 2.63 -24.19 -20.12
CA ALA A 223 2.42 -22.93 -19.43
C ALA A 223 0.98 -22.75 -18.91
N ALA A 224 0.00 -23.27 -19.64
CA ALA A 224 -1.42 -23.22 -19.27
C ALA A 224 -1.75 -24.05 -18.02
N SER A 225 -0.93 -25.03 -17.64
CA SER A 225 -1.18 -25.92 -16.50
C SER A 225 -0.63 -25.41 -15.17
N VAL A 226 0.12 -24.30 -15.17
CA VAL A 226 0.81 -23.76 -13.97
C VAL A 226 -0.21 -23.23 -12.96
N PRO A 227 -0.33 -23.75 -11.72
CA PRO A 227 -1.28 -23.21 -10.75
C PRO A 227 -0.99 -21.73 -10.42
N MET A 228 -2.03 -20.93 -10.20
CA MET A 228 -1.89 -19.49 -9.90
C MET A 228 -1.02 -19.23 -8.67
N LEU A 229 -1.15 -20.08 -7.64
CA LEU A 229 -0.36 -20.01 -6.41
C LEU A 229 1.14 -20.27 -6.64
N THR A 230 1.50 -20.98 -7.70
CA THR A 230 2.89 -21.19 -8.12
C THR A 230 3.35 -20.08 -9.07
N LEU A 231 2.47 -19.61 -9.95
CA LEU A 231 2.76 -18.58 -10.94
C LEU A 231 3.12 -17.24 -10.29
N ILE A 232 2.33 -16.77 -9.31
CA ILE A 232 2.56 -15.46 -8.66
C ILE A 232 3.98 -15.35 -8.06
N PRO A 233 4.46 -16.26 -7.20
CA PRO A 233 5.82 -16.17 -6.66
C PRO A 233 6.89 -16.37 -7.73
N SER A 234 6.64 -17.19 -8.76
CA SER A 234 7.57 -17.37 -9.90
C SER A 234 7.74 -16.07 -10.69
N PHE A 235 6.62 -15.39 -10.97
CA PHE A 235 6.58 -14.09 -11.64
C PHE A 235 7.33 -13.04 -10.83
N MET A 236 7.05 -12.94 -9.53
CA MET A 236 7.76 -12.00 -8.66
C MET A 236 9.27 -12.24 -8.67
N LEU A 237 9.70 -13.50 -8.63
CA LEU A 237 11.13 -13.84 -8.70
C LEU A 237 11.74 -13.45 -10.05
N SER A 238 11.04 -13.72 -11.15
CA SER A 238 11.47 -13.35 -12.51
C SER A 238 11.64 -11.83 -12.65
N GLU A 239 10.65 -11.07 -12.17
CA GLU A 239 10.63 -9.62 -12.20
C GLU A 239 11.73 -9.01 -11.33
N LEU A 240 11.96 -9.56 -10.13
CA LEU A 240 13.06 -9.15 -9.27
C LEU A 240 14.42 -9.42 -9.93
N ARG A 241 14.62 -10.61 -10.50
CA ARG A 241 15.87 -10.93 -11.20
C ARG A 241 16.10 -9.95 -12.36
N ALA A 242 15.10 -9.74 -13.20
CA ALA A 242 15.18 -8.78 -14.31
C ALA A 242 15.50 -7.37 -13.79
N ALA A 243 14.86 -6.92 -12.72
CA ALA A 243 15.12 -5.62 -12.10
C ALA A 243 16.56 -5.49 -11.61
N PHE A 244 17.11 -6.52 -10.98
CA PHE A 244 18.51 -6.53 -10.53
C PHE A 244 19.50 -6.54 -11.69
N ILE A 245 19.21 -7.25 -12.79
CA ILE A 245 20.05 -7.22 -14.00
C ILE A 245 20.08 -5.81 -14.59
N ILE A 246 18.89 -5.20 -14.78
CA ILE A 246 18.78 -3.83 -15.30
C ILE A 246 19.50 -2.86 -14.37
N GLY A 247 19.26 -2.97 -13.06
CA GLY A 247 19.93 -2.16 -12.05
C GLY A 247 21.45 -2.31 -12.09
N PHE A 248 21.97 -3.53 -12.22
CA PHE A 248 23.40 -3.77 -12.35
C PHE A 248 23.99 -3.08 -13.58
N VAL A 249 23.33 -3.18 -14.74
CA VAL A 249 23.76 -2.49 -15.97
C VAL A 249 23.79 -0.97 -15.77
N ILE A 250 22.81 -0.40 -15.06
CA ILE A 250 22.77 1.03 -14.71
C ILE A 250 23.92 1.40 -13.77
N PHE A 251 24.33 0.52 -12.86
CA PHE A 251 25.42 0.77 -11.91
C PHE A 251 26.80 0.91 -12.57
N ILE A 252 27.07 0.16 -13.64
CA ILE A 252 28.39 0.08 -14.30
C ILE A 252 29.00 1.47 -14.61
N PRO A 253 28.34 2.36 -15.38
CA PRO A 253 28.93 3.65 -15.72
C PRO A 253 29.23 4.53 -14.49
N PHE A 254 28.38 4.49 -13.46
CA PHE A 254 28.59 5.28 -12.24
C PHE A 254 29.70 4.71 -11.36
N LEU A 255 29.86 3.39 -11.32
CA LEU A 255 30.96 2.72 -10.64
C LEU A 255 32.31 3.14 -11.26
N VAL A 256 32.39 3.20 -12.60
CA VAL A 256 33.60 3.66 -13.29
C VAL A 256 33.96 5.09 -12.87
N ILE A 257 32.97 5.99 -12.76
CA ILE A 257 33.22 7.36 -12.28
C ILE A 257 33.77 7.34 -10.84
N ASP A 258 33.18 6.54 -9.94
CA ASP A 258 33.68 6.43 -8.57
C ASP A 258 35.13 5.93 -8.53
N LEU A 259 35.47 4.92 -9.32
CA LEU A 259 36.80 4.34 -9.37
C LEU A 259 37.83 5.36 -9.88
N VAL A 260 37.50 6.08 -10.96
CA VAL A 260 38.37 7.12 -11.54
C VAL A 260 38.58 8.27 -10.55
N VAL A 261 37.50 8.82 -9.99
CA VAL A 261 37.59 9.94 -9.02
C VAL A 261 38.35 9.52 -7.76
N SER A 262 38.12 8.31 -7.25
CA SER A 262 38.86 7.79 -6.09
C SER A 262 40.36 7.69 -6.38
N SER A 263 40.74 7.15 -7.54
CA SER A 263 42.16 7.03 -7.91
C SER A 263 42.84 8.39 -8.05
N ALA A 264 42.13 9.40 -8.58
CA ALA A 264 42.62 10.77 -8.69
C ALA A 264 42.78 11.44 -7.31
N LEU A 265 41.81 11.29 -6.41
CA LEU A 265 41.88 11.82 -5.04
C LEU A 265 43.03 11.20 -4.23
N MET A 266 43.20 9.88 -4.35
CA MET A 266 44.32 9.16 -3.72
C MET A 266 45.66 9.67 -4.26
N SER A 267 45.76 9.94 -5.56
CA SER A 267 46.97 10.52 -6.17
C SER A 267 47.29 11.93 -5.69
N MET A 268 46.29 12.71 -5.26
CA MET A 268 46.49 14.05 -4.66
C MET A 268 46.80 13.99 -3.15
N GLY A 269 46.78 12.80 -2.53
CA GLY A 269 47.01 12.63 -1.10
C GLY A 269 45.80 12.95 -0.21
N MET A 270 44.61 13.15 -0.79
CA MET A 270 43.38 13.46 -0.03
C MET A 270 42.68 12.17 0.43
N MET A 271 43.27 11.50 1.43
CA MET A 271 42.74 10.22 1.95
C MET A 271 41.50 10.36 2.85
N MET A 272 41.22 11.55 3.39
CA MET A 272 40.14 11.75 4.37
C MET A 272 38.80 12.18 3.78
N LEU A 273 38.74 12.57 2.50
CA LEU A 273 37.49 12.95 1.85
C LEU A 273 36.84 11.71 1.24
N PRO A 274 35.56 11.40 1.59
CA PRO A 274 34.84 10.30 0.96
C PRO A 274 34.76 10.52 -0.56
N PRO A 275 35.29 9.61 -1.41
CA PRO A 275 35.32 9.83 -2.85
C PRO A 275 33.95 10.06 -3.48
N VAL A 276 32.90 9.46 -2.90
CA VAL A 276 31.51 9.59 -3.34
C VAL A 276 31.01 11.04 -3.33
N MET A 277 31.47 11.86 -2.36
CA MET A 277 31.07 13.27 -2.29
C MET A 277 31.59 14.07 -3.47
N ILE A 278 32.76 13.69 -4.00
CA ILE A 278 33.39 14.36 -5.14
C ILE A 278 32.88 13.80 -6.47
N SER A 279 32.56 12.51 -6.54
CA SER A 279 32.04 11.88 -7.77
C SER A 279 30.57 12.23 -8.04
N LEU A 280 29.77 12.52 -7.01
CA LEU A 280 28.32 12.76 -7.11
C LEU A 280 27.96 13.87 -8.12
N PRO A 281 28.58 15.08 -8.11
CA PRO A 281 28.29 16.11 -9.12
C PRO A 281 28.53 15.64 -10.56
N PHE A 282 29.59 14.86 -10.80
CA PHE A 282 29.89 14.30 -12.12
C PHE A 282 28.86 13.25 -12.54
N LYS A 283 28.43 12.39 -11.62
CA LYS A 283 27.37 11.40 -11.88
C LYS A 283 26.06 12.07 -12.25
N ILE A 284 25.65 13.08 -11.48
CA ILE A 284 24.41 13.82 -11.76
C ILE A 284 24.52 14.53 -13.11
N LEU A 285 25.64 15.20 -13.39
CA LEU A 285 25.85 15.88 -14.66
C LEU A 285 25.75 14.89 -15.83
N LEU A 286 26.45 13.75 -15.78
CA LEU A 286 26.37 12.73 -16.81
C LEU A 286 24.92 12.24 -16.98
N PHE A 287 24.24 11.93 -15.88
CA PHE A 287 22.88 11.41 -15.91
C PHE A 287 21.88 12.38 -16.53
N VAL A 288 22.01 13.68 -16.26
CA VAL A 288 21.16 14.71 -16.87
C VAL A 288 21.52 14.92 -18.34
N LEU A 289 22.80 14.92 -18.70
CA LEU A 289 23.26 15.13 -20.08
C LEU A 289 22.77 14.04 -21.04
N ILE A 290 22.62 12.80 -20.58
CA ILE A 290 22.14 11.69 -21.39
C ILE A 290 20.62 11.49 -21.33
N ASP A 291 19.88 12.38 -20.65
CA ASP A 291 18.48 12.17 -20.30
C ASP A 291 18.22 10.79 -19.64
N GLY A 292 18.94 10.52 -18.56
CA GLY A 292 18.97 9.20 -17.93
C GLY A 292 17.61 8.72 -17.43
N TRP A 293 16.73 9.62 -16.98
CA TRP A 293 15.35 9.26 -16.62
C TRP A 293 14.55 8.80 -17.85
N GLY A 294 14.63 9.54 -18.96
CA GLY A 294 13.97 9.16 -20.21
C GLY A 294 14.46 7.82 -20.73
N MET A 295 15.77 7.58 -20.70
CA MET A 295 16.37 6.30 -21.12
C MET A 295 15.89 5.13 -20.26
N ILE A 296 15.88 5.28 -18.93
CA ILE A 296 15.45 4.21 -18.01
C ILE A 296 13.96 3.91 -18.20
N ILE A 297 13.12 4.94 -18.29
CA ILE A 297 11.67 4.76 -18.48
C ILE A 297 11.40 4.05 -19.80
N THR A 298 12.05 4.48 -20.88
CA THR A 298 11.88 3.87 -22.21
C THR A 298 12.33 2.41 -22.21
N ALA A 299 13.47 2.10 -21.59
CA ALA A 299 13.94 0.72 -21.45
C ALA A 299 13.01 -0.15 -20.61
N LEU A 300 12.45 0.40 -19.52
CA LEU A 300 11.48 -0.31 -18.68
C LEU A 300 10.18 -0.61 -19.43
N VAL A 301 9.61 0.37 -20.12
CA VAL A 301 8.39 0.17 -20.92
C VAL A 301 8.64 -0.84 -22.04
N GLY A 302 9.78 -0.72 -22.74
CA GLY A 302 10.19 -1.67 -23.77
C GLY A 302 10.47 -3.08 -23.27
N SER A 303 10.70 -3.28 -21.96
CA SER A 303 10.93 -4.61 -21.38
C SER A 303 9.68 -5.47 -21.22
N TYR A 304 8.49 -4.87 -21.34
CA TYR A 304 7.20 -5.56 -21.25
C TYR A 304 6.49 -5.71 -22.60
N GLY A 305 7.06 -5.14 -23.66
CA GLY A 305 6.53 -5.16 -25.03
C GLY A 305 7.13 -6.25 -25.90
#